data_AF-A0A239ABN6-F1
#
_entry.id   AF-A0A239ABN6-F1
#
_cell.length_a   1.000
_cell.length_b   1.000
_cell.length_c   1.000
_cell.angle_alpha   90.00
_cell.angle_beta   90.00
_cell.angle_gamma   90.00
#
_symmetry.space_group_name_H-M   'P 1'
#
loop_
_entity.id
_entity.type
_entity.pdbx_description
1 polymer ?
#
loop_
_entity_poly.entity_id
_entity_poly.type
_entity_poly.pdbx_seq_one_letter_code
_entity_poly.pdbx_strand_id
1 'polypeptide(L)'
;MKSKQLDPLLIINALPDNGDGQENTLARLELPKGVKVLVRPWDEMVTPRYELSFRIDDDDYGYEIEVPADFEPLELSIPLVDHMFAHGRHTLGWRSMDLDTGNIAVGEPTNFYVDIIDPNVYQQPDQLLLPADLPDGDITQDYLEQHGGVTFTLPAFLDPKPGDSFRFFIDDELILDRPAVAPYSFLVDKTVFAGLQGGELVLTYSISDRAGNRTINAVPKRVDYHTS
;
A
#
# COMPACT_ATOMS: atom_id res chain seq x y z
N MET A 1 39.47 -16.64 -4.77
CA MET A 1 38.23 -16.31 -5.51
C MET A 1 38.11 -14.81 -5.61
N LYS A 2 37.90 -14.26 -6.81
CA LYS A 2 37.49 -12.86 -6.98
C LYS A 2 35.96 -12.86 -7.04
N SER A 3 35.31 -12.30 -6.03
CA SER A 3 33.86 -12.02 -6.12
C SER A 3 33.66 -10.89 -7.12
N LYS A 4 32.77 -11.10 -8.09
CA LYS A 4 32.34 -10.07 -9.05
C LYS A 4 30.95 -9.58 -8.66
N GLN A 5 30.70 -8.29 -8.86
CA GLN A 5 29.43 -7.62 -8.59
C GLN A 5 28.53 -7.67 -9.85
N LEU A 6 27.29 -8.13 -9.69
CA LEU A 6 26.24 -8.11 -10.72
C LEU A 6 25.22 -7.00 -10.39
N ASP A 7 24.45 -6.56 -11.38
CA ASP A 7 23.42 -5.54 -11.20
C ASP A 7 22.32 -5.98 -10.21
N PRO A 8 21.61 -5.02 -9.59
CA PRO A 8 20.47 -5.33 -8.73
C PRO A 8 19.31 -5.92 -9.53
N LEU A 9 18.53 -6.79 -8.89
CA LEU A 9 17.32 -7.35 -9.48
C LEU A 9 16.22 -6.31 -9.60
N LEU A 10 15.46 -6.37 -10.68
CA LEU A 10 14.23 -5.60 -10.83
C LEU A 10 13.06 -6.34 -10.16
N ILE A 11 12.44 -5.72 -9.16
CA ILE A 11 11.20 -6.22 -8.54
C ILE A 11 10.01 -5.77 -9.38
N ILE A 12 9.34 -6.71 -10.03
CA ILE A 12 8.33 -6.43 -11.06
C ILE A 12 6.90 -6.36 -10.52
N ASN A 13 6.65 -6.78 -9.29
CA ASN A 13 5.36 -6.64 -8.61
C ASN A 13 5.34 -5.56 -7.52
N ALA A 14 6.34 -4.68 -7.51
CA ALA A 14 6.37 -3.51 -6.66
C ALA A 14 5.37 -2.45 -7.14
N LEU A 15 4.76 -1.75 -6.18
CA LEU A 15 4.01 -0.53 -6.43
C LEU A 15 4.94 0.58 -6.92
N PRO A 16 4.44 1.51 -7.75
CA PRO A 16 5.20 2.71 -8.12
C PRO A 16 5.66 3.49 -6.87
N ASP A 17 6.89 4.00 -6.92
CA ASP A 17 7.38 4.93 -5.91
C ASP A 17 6.62 6.27 -5.99
N ASN A 18 6.28 6.80 -4.82
CA ASN A 18 5.53 8.03 -4.59
C ASN A 18 6.33 9.04 -3.74
N GLY A 19 7.58 8.74 -3.39
CA GLY A 19 8.44 9.58 -2.55
C GLY A 19 8.18 9.48 -1.04
N ASP A 20 7.50 8.43 -0.57
CA ASP A 20 7.26 8.19 0.87
C ASP A 20 8.43 7.47 1.58
N GLY A 21 9.50 7.15 0.85
CA GLY A 21 10.68 6.44 1.37
C GLY A 21 10.52 4.92 1.47
N GLN A 22 9.38 4.38 1.05
CA GLN A 22 9.11 2.94 0.92
C GLN A 22 9.30 2.51 -0.54
N GLU A 23 10.57 2.37 -0.95
CA GLU A 23 10.93 1.90 -2.29
C GLU A 23 10.50 0.44 -2.49
N ASN A 24 10.07 0.10 -3.71
CA ASN A 24 9.63 -1.23 -4.10
C ASN A 24 8.58 -1.85 -3.14
N THR A 25 7.66 -1.05 -2.60
CA THR A 25 6.60 -1.56 -1.70
C THR A 25 5.75 -2.62 -2.39
N LEU A 26 5.59 -3.77 -1.74
CA LEU A 26 4.67 -4.80 -2.21
C LEU A 26 3.25 -4.47 -1.77
N ALA A 27 2.30 -4.57 -2.68
CA ALA A 27 0.88 -4.52 -2.32
C ALA A 27 0.54 -5.68 -1.38
N ARG A 28 -0.35 -5.45 -0.41
CA ARG A 28 -0.79 -6.45 0.58
C ARG A 28 -1.30 -7.74 -0.08
N LEU A 29 -1.98 -7.62 -1.22
CA LEU A 29 -2.49 -8.76 -2.00
C LEU A 29 -1.40 -9.54 -2.75
N GLU A 30 -0.21 -8.95 -2.94
CA GLU A 30 0.94 -9.59 -3.55
C GLU A 30 1.83 -10.30 -2.52
N LEU A 31 1.76 -9.95 -1.23
CA LEU A 31 2.58 -10.58 -0.18
C LEU A 31 2.52 -12.12 -0.17
N PRO A 32 1.34 -12.79 -0.30
CA PRO A 32 1.29 -14.25 -0.35
C PRO A 32 1.93 -14.86 -1.61
N LYS A 33 2.18 -14.07 -2.65
CA LYS A 33 2.82 -14.50 -3.90
C LYS A 33 4.35 -14.34 -3.85
N GLY A 34 4.87 -13.61 -2.86
CA GLY A 34 6.29 -13.31 -2.72
C GLY A 34 6.78 -12.13 -3.56
N VAL A 35 8.09 -11.90 -3.52
CA VAL A 35 8.79 -10.92 -4.35
C VAL A 35 8.94 -11.49 -5.75
N LYS A 36 8.36 -10.84 -6.76
CA LYS A 36 8.58 -11.22 -8.15
C LYS A 36 9.74 -10.43 -8.71
N VAL A 37 10.71 -11.13 -9.29
CA VAL A 37 11.90 -10.52 -9.90
C VAL A 37 12.08 -10.93 -11.34
N LEU A 38 12.69 -10.02 -12.11
CA LEU A 38 13.15 -10.29 -13.45
C LEU A 38 14.68 -10.46 -13.44
N VAL A 39 15.14 -11.67 -13.76
CA VAL A 39 16.56 -11.99 -13.93
C VAL A 39 16.88 -11.96 -15.43
N ARG A 40 17.99 -11.32 -15.80
CA ARG A 40 18.49 -11.26 -17.18
C ARG A 40 19.87 -11.90 -17.27
N PRO A 41 20.24 -12.48 -18.44
CA PRO A 41 21.62 -12.88 -18.67
C PRO A 41 22.54 -11.65 -18.59
N TRP A 42 23.77 -11.86 -18.15
CA TRP A 42 24.81 -10.83 -18.10
C TRP A 42 25.96 -11.20 -19.04
N ASP A 43 26.67 -10.20 -19.55
CA ASP A 43 27.63 -10.35 -20.66
C ASP A 43 28.75 -11.37 -20.41
N GLU A 44 29.03 -11.68 -19.14
CA GLU A 44 30.12 -12.58 -18.75
C GLU A 44 29.69 -14.02 -18.47
N MET A 45 28.44 -14.37 -18.80
CA MET A 45 28.00 -15.75 -18.87
C MET A 45 28.64 -16.46 -20.07
N VAL A 46 29.85 -17.01 -19.87
CA VAL A 46 30.63 -17.65 -20.95
C VAL A 46 30.65 -19.18 -20.85
N THR A 47 30.30 -19.74 -19.70
CA THR A 47 30.22 -21.19 -19.51
C THR A 47 28.79 -21.69 -19.74
N PRO A 48 28.60 -22.95 -20.14
CA PRO A 48 27.28 -23.46 -20.49
C PRO A 48 26.22 -23.38 -19.40
N ARG A 49 26.59 -23.43 -18.12
CA ARG A 49 25.64 -23.63 -17.01
C ARG A 49 25.98 -22.78 -15.78
N TYR A 50 24.97 -22.09 -15.28
CA TYR A 50 25.03 -21.33 -14.04
C TYR A 50 23.92 -21.75 -13.10
N GLU A 51 24.18 -21.62 -11.82
CA GLU A 51 23.19 -21.81 -10.76
C GLU A 51 22.91 -20.48 -10.09
N LEU A 52 21.63 -20.15 -9.92
CA LEU A 52 21.17 -18.94 -9.24
C LEU A 52 20.64 -19.30 -7.86
N SER A 53 21.03 -18.51 -6.85
CA SER A 53 20.46 -18.62 -5.50
C SER A 53 20.12 -17.25 -4.96
N PHE A 54 19.05 -17.17 -4.18
CA PHE A 54 18.49 -15.93 -3.64
C PHE A 54 18.48 -15.94 -2.12
N ARG A 55 18.46 -14.76 -1.52
CA ARG A 55 18.35 -14.60 -0.06
C ARG A 55 17.53 -13.37 0.27
N ILE A 56 16.74 -13.43 1.34
CA ILE A 56 16.04 -12.26 1.87
C ILE A 56 16.52 -12.05 3.30
N ASP A 57 16.97 -10.84 3.63
CA ASP A 57 17.50 -10.48 4.96
C ASP A 57 18.57 -11.45 5.49
N ASP A 58 19.46 -11.87 4.61
CA ASP A 58 20.52 -12.86 4.86
C ASP A 58 20.06 -14.31 5.06
N ASP A 59 18.76 -14.59 4.99
CA ASP A 59 18.22 -15.96 4.96
C ASP A 59 18.16 -16.50 3.53
N ASP A 60 18.85 -17.63 3.32
CA ASP A 60 18.90 -18.32 2.03
C ASP A 60 17.50 -18.83 1.63
N TYR A 61 17.15 -18.60 0.37
CA TYR A 61 15.92 -19.11 -0.21
C TYR A 61 16.13 -20.49 -0.86
N GLY A 62 15.20 -21.41 -0.55
CA GLY A 62 15.39 -22.85 -0.55
C GLY A 62 15.37 -23.61 -1.88
N TYR A 63 15.65 -22.96 -3.02
CA TYR A 63 16.07 -23.73 -4.20
C TYR A 63 17.01 -22.96 -5.12
N GLU A 64 17.98 -23.70 -5.63
CA GLU A 64 18.91 -23.31 -6.67
C GLU A 64 18.24 -23.47 -8.05
N ILE A 65 18.45 -22.50 -8.93
CA ILE A 65 17.89 -22.51 -10.29
C ILE A 65 19.03 -22.58 -11.29
N GLU A 66 19.06 -23.66 -12.06
CA GLU A 66 20.02 -23.80 -13.14
C GLU A 66 19.55 -23.07 -14.40
N VAL A 67 20.43 -22.27 -14.99
CA VAL A 67 20.19 -21.53 -16.23
C VAL A 67 21.36 -21.70 -17.21
N PRO A 68 21.10 -21.77 -18.53
CA PRO A 68 22.17 -21.74 -19.53
C PRO A 68 22.76 -20.33 -19.68
N ALA A 69 23.90 -20.17 -20.36
CA ALA A 69 24.52 -18.85 -20.59
C ALA A 69 23.61 -17.83 -21.29
N ASP A 70 22.75 -18.31 -22.19
CA ASP A 70 21.94 -17.54 -23.13
C ASP A 70 20.45 -17.60 -22.78
N PHE A 71 20.13 -17.72 -21.49
CA PHE A 71 18.73 -17.80 -21.05
C PHE A 71 17.95 -16.52 -21.39
N GLU A 72 16.71 -16.68 -21.86
CA GLU A 72 15.76 -15.57 -22.00
C GLU A 72 15.34 -15.05 -20.63
N PRO A 73 15.12 -13.74 -20.43
CA PRO A 73 14.80 -13.17 -19.11
C PRO A 73 13.76 -13.99 -18.32
N LEU A 74 14.12 -14.41 -17.10
CA LEU A 74 13.27 -15.22 -16.22
C LEU A 74 12.53 -14.35 -15.21
N GLU A 75 11.22 -14.56 -15.13
CA GLU A 75 10.41 -14.10 -14.00
C GLU A 75 10.40 -15.18 -12.91
N LEU A 76 10.84 -14.80 -11.71
CA LEU A 76 10.89 -15.69 -10.56
C LEU A 76 10.07 -15.12 -9.41
N SER A 77 9.37 -16.00 -8.69
CA SER A 77 8.66 -15.65 -7.45
C SER A 77 9.46 -16.18 -6.26
N ILE A 78 9.90 -15.27 -5.39
CA ILE A 78 10.63 -15.57 -4.17
C ILE A 78 9.65 -15.38 -3.00
N PRO A 79 9.06 -16.46 -2.47
CA PRO A 79 8.11 -16.41 -1.38
C PRO A 79 8.74 -15.81 -0.13
N LEU A 80 7.94 -15.06 0.60
CA LEU A 80 8.27 -14.55 1.91
C LEU A 80 7.98 -15.65 2.95
N VAL A 81 8.87 -15.85 3.91
CA VAL A 81 8.64 -16.71 5.09
C VAL A 81 8.43 -15.83 6.34
N ASP A 82 7.91 -16.38 7.44
CA ASP A 82 7.38 -15.68 8.61
C ASP A 82 8.00 -14.31 8.95
N HIS A 83 9.31 -14.21 9.20
CA HIS A 83 9.95 -12.95 9.61
C HIS A 83 10.05 -11.92 8.45
N MET A 84 9.98 -12.37 7.21
CA MET A 84 9.99 -11.55 5.99
C MET A 84 8.62 -10.89 5.71
N PHE A 85 7.60 -11.17 6.52
CA PHE A 85 6.33 -10.43 6.55
C PHE A 85 6.32 -9.29 7.56
N ALA A 86 7.42 -9.06 8.29
CA ALA A 86 7.50 -7.93 9.21
C ALA A 86 7.30 -6.61 8.48
N HIS A 87 6.64 -5.64 9.12
CA HIS A 87 6.59 -4.29 8.57
C HIS A 87 8.01 -3.71 8.51
N GLY A 88 8.42 -3.21 7.35
CA GLY A 88 9.68 -2.50 7.20
C GLY A 88 10.39 -2.76 5.89
N ARG A 89 11.65 -2.32 5.87
CA ARG A 89 12.55 -2.50 4.75
C ARG A 89 13.22 -3.86 4.85
N HIS A 90 13.19 -4.58 3.73
CA HIS A 90 13.83 -5.88 3.53
C HIS A 90 14.83 -5.79 2.38
N THR A 91 15.76 -6.73 2.36
CA THR A 91 16.82 -6.79 1.34
C THR A 91 16.77 -8.11 0.59
N LEU A 92 16.60 -8.06 -0.73
CA LEU A 92 16.76 -9.21 -1.61
C LEU A 92 18.20 -9.26 -2.15
N GLY A 93 18.94 -10.28 -1.77
CA GLY A 93 20.23 -10.62 -2.35
C GLY A 93 20.13 -11.77 -3.35
N TRP A 94 21.08 -11.84 -4.27
CA TRP A 94 21.23 -12.98 -5.16
C TRP A 94 22.70 -13.23 -5.50
N ARG A 95 23.01 -14.45 -5.92
CA ARG A 95 24.32 -14.82 -6.46
C ARG A 95 24.15 -15.82 -7.59
N SER A 96 25.17 -15.91 -8.42
CA SER A 96 25.34 -16.97 -9.40
C SER A 96 26.60 -17.77 -9.15
N MET A 97 26.54 -19.07 -9.40
CA MET A 97 27.69 -19.98 -9.40
C MET A 97 27.83 -20.59 -10.78
N ASP A 98 29.01 -20.41 -11.37
CA ASP A 98 29.42 -21.09 -12.59
C ASP A 98 29.65 -22.58 -12.29
N LEU A 99 28.86 -23.48 -12.88
CA LEU A 99 28.89 -24.90 -12.53
C LEU A 99 30.11 -25.66 -13.10
N ASP A 100 30.81 -25.07 -14.07
CA ASP A 100 31.99 -25.66 -14.68
C ASP A 100 33.29 -25.25 -13.97
N THR A 101 33.32 -24.04 -13.39
CA THR A 101 34.52 -23.46 -12.76
C THR A 101 34.41 -23.25 -11.25
N GLY A 102 33.18 -23.27 -10.70
CA GLY A 102 32.90 -22.94 -9.30
C GLY A 102 33.07 -21.46 -8.96
N ASN A 103 33.20 -20.58 -9.96
CA ASN A 103 33.30 -19.14 -9.74
C ASN A 103 31.95 -18.57 -9.29
N ILE A 104 31.99 -17.70 -8.28
CA ILE A 104 30.79 -17.05 -7.73
C ILE A 104 30.79 -15.57 -8.11
N ALA A 105 29.66 -15.09 -8.61
CA ALA A 105 29.34 -13.68 -8.74
C ALA A 105 28.16 -13.33 -7.82
N VAL A 106 28.21 -12.18 -7.17
CA VAL A 106 27.21 -11.73 -6.20
C VAL A 106 26.53 -10.49 -6.77
N GLY A 107 25.21 -10.49 -6.78
CA GLY A 107 24.45 -9.33 -7.19
C GLY A 107 24.38 -8.25 -6.13
N GLU A 108 24.26 -7.01 -6.60
CA GLU A 108 23.88 -5.90 -5.75
C GLU A 108 22.53 -6.20 -5.08
N PRO A 109 22.41 -6.01 -3.76
CA PRO A 109 21.15 -6.22 -3.08
C PRO A 109 20.09 -5.22 -3.53
N THR A 110 18.87 -5.69 -3.73
CA THR A 110 17.70 -4.85 -4.03
C THR A 110 16.87 -4.68 -2.76
N ASN A 111 16.62 -3.43 -2.35
CA ASN A 111 15.73 -3.14 -1.22
C ASN A 111 14.26 -3.23 -1.66
N PHE A 112 13.40 -3.71 -0.75
CA PHE A 112 11.95 -3.63 -0.88
C PHE A 112 11.29 -3.33 0.45
N TYR A 113 10.01 -3.00 0.40
CA TYR A 113 9.25 -2.65 1.60
C TYR A 113 8.01 -3.54 1.74
N VAL A 114 7.81 -4.03 2.95
CA VAL A 114 6.59 -4.72 3.36
C VAL A 114 5.83 -3.79 4.28
N ASP A 115 4.65 -3.34 3.84
CA ASP A 115 3.77 -2.56 4.69
C ASP A 115 2.55 -3.37 5.11
N ILE A 116 2.42 -3.63 6.40
CA ILE A 116 1.29 -4.32 7.02
C ILE A 116 0.57 -3.45 8.07
N ILE A 117 0.97 -2.20 8.24
CA ILE A 117 0.43 -1.26 9.23
C ILE A 117 -0.55 -0.33 8.51
N ASP A 118 -1.77 -0.18 9.04
CA ASP A 118 -2.73 0.76 8.46
C ASP A 118 -2.34 2.24 8.75
N PRO A 119 -2.87 3.22 8.01
CA PRO A 119 -2.54 4.64 8.17
C PRO A 119 -2.72 5.22 9.58
N ASN A 120 -3.53 4.58 10.43
CA ASN A 120 -3.76 5.01 11.80
C ASN A 120 -3.10 4.08 12.83
N VAL A 121 -2.11 3.29 12.41
CA VAL A 121 -1.26 2.46 13.27
C VAL A 121 -2.08 1.55 14.19
N TYR A 122 -3.07 0.87 13.60
CA TYR A 122 -4.01 -0.02 14.29
C TYR A 122 -4.91 0.66 15.32
N GLN A 123 -4.93 1.99 15.36
CA GLN A 123 -5.88 2.74 16.17
C GLN A 123 -7.16 2.96 15.39
N GLN A 124 -8.29 2.89 16.10
CA GLN A 124 -9.56 3.28 15.52
C GLN A 124 -9.52 4.79 15.17
N PRO A 125 -9.90 5.20 13.96
CA PRO A 125 -10.00 6.62 13.64
C PRO A 125 -11.07 7.32 14.49
N ASP A 126 -10.82 8.58 14.85
CA ASP A 126 -11.77 9.41 15.58
C ASP A 126 -13.00 9.75 14.73
N GLN A 127 -14.07 10.20 15.38
CA GLN A 127 -15.29 10.64 14.71
C GLN A 127 -15.04 11.83 13.76
N LEU A 128 -15.78 11.89 12.66
CA LEU A 128 -15.75 13.02 11.73
C LEU A 128 -16.04 14.36 12.41
N LEU A 129 -15.37 15.40 11.92
CA LEU A 129 -15.64 16.77 12.32
C LEU A 129 -16.70 17.37 11.39
N LEU A 130 -17.77 17.87 11.99
CA LEU A 130 -18.84 18.61 11.34
C LEU A 130 -18.48 20.11 11.29
N PRO A 131 -19.07 20.88 10.35
CA PRO A 131 -19.00 22.33 10.41
C PRO A 131 -19.52 22.87 11.74
N ALA A 132 -18.81 23.85 12.31
CA ALA A 132 -19.17 24.45 13.59
C ALA A 132 -20.39 25.39 13.49
N ASP A 133 -20.81 25.72 12.27
CA ASP A 133 -21.93 26.60 11.97
C ASP A 133 -23.22 25.84 11.61
N LEU A 134 -23.25 24.51 11.76
CA LEU A 134 -24.48 23.74 11.66
C LEU A 134 -25.49 24.21 12.73
N PRO A 135 -26.74 24.53 12.35
CA PRO A 135 -27.79 24.91 13.31
C PRO A 135 -28.01 23.79 14.33
N ASP A 136 -27.83 24.09 15.61
CA ASP A 136 -27.92 23.12 16.73
C ASP A 136 -27.02 21.87 16.59
N GLY A 137 -26.06 21.89 15.66
CA GLY A 137 -25.21 20.74 15.32
C GLY A 137 -25.81 19.78 14.30
N ASP A 138 -26.98 20.09 13.75
CA ASP A 138 -27.76 19.25 12.84
C ASP A 138 -27.66 19.69 11.39
N ILE A 139 -27.94 18.76 10.48
CA ILE A 139 -28.02 19.03 9.05
C ILE A 139 -29.46 19.42 8.73
N THR A 140 -29.68 20.63 8.21
CA THR A 140 -31.01 21.12 7.84
C THR A 140 -31.10 21.39 6.34
N GLN A 141 -32.31 21.30 5.78
CA GLN A 141 -32.55 21.65 4.39
C GLN A 141 -32.11 23.10 4.07
N ASP A 142 -32.39 24.05 4.96
CA ASP A 142 -31.97 25.46 4.79
C ASP A 142 -30.44 25.60 4.72
N TYR A 143 -29.71 24.87 5.58
CA TYR A 143 -28.25 24.87 5.56
C TYR A 143 -27.72 24.32 4.22
N LEU A 144 -28.29 23.21 3.75
CA LEU A 144 -27.93 22.59 2.47
C LEU A 144 -28.21 23.51 1.28
N GLU A 145 -29.32 24.25 1.30
CA GLU A 145 -29.68 25.20 0.25
C GLU A 145 -28.74 26.40 0.21
N GLN A 146 -28.37 26.93 1.38
CA GLN A 146 -27.48 28.07 1.51
C GLN A 146 -26.02 27.73 1.14
N HIS A 147 -25.53 26.55 1.52
CA HIS A 147 -24.13 26.17 1.39
C HIS A 147 -23.84 25.18 0.26
N GLY A 148 -24.88 24.62 -0.37
CA GLY A 148 -24.75 23.63 -1.44
C GLY A 148 -24.43 22.20 -0.96
N GLY A 149 -24.25 21.99 0.34
CA GLY A 149 -23.87 20.70 0.93
C GLY A 149 -23.27 20.86 2.32
N VAL A 150 -22.61 19.80 2.81
CA VAL A 150 -21.89 19.81 4.10
C VAL A 150 -20.42 19.51 3.86
N THR A 151 -19.54 20.36 4.41
CA THR A 151 -18.09 20.14 4.37
C THR A 151 -17.67 19.38 5.62
N PHE A 152 -17.35 18.10 5.47
CA PHE A 152 -16.81 17.28 6.54
C PHE A 152 -15.29 17.40 6.57
N THR A 153 -14.69 17.14 7.73
CA THR A 153 -13.23 17.06 7.88
C THR A 153 -12.84 15.78 8.61
N LEU A 154 -11.91 15.03 8.03
CA LEU A 154 -11.28 13.90 8.74
C LEU A 154 -10.39 14.47 9.85
N PRO A 155 -10.49 13.96 11.09
CA PRO A 155 -9.45 14.16 12.09
C PRO A 155 -8.06 13.80 11.55
N ALA A 156 -7.03 14.44 12.08
CA ALA A 156 -5.65 14.03 11.80
C ALA A 156 -5.44 12.58 12.24
N PHE A 157 -4.72 11.82 11.43
CA PHE A 157 -4.36 10.43 11.72
C PHE A 157 -2.84 10.30 11.86
N LEU A 158 -2.38 9.17 12.40
CA LEU A 158 -1.04 9.07 12.98
C LEU A 158 0.10 9.01 11.97
N ASP A 159 -0.14 8.42 10.79
CA ASP A 159 0.93 8.18 9.82
C ASP A 159 0.49 8.47 8.37
N PRO A 160 0.10 9.72 8.07
CA PRO A 160 -0.35 10.11 6.74
C PRO A 160 0.78 10.07 5.72
N LYS A 161 0.57 9.35 4.62
CA LYS A 161 1.52 9.24 3.51
C LYS A 161 0.89 9.58 2.16
N PRO A 162 1.71 10.00 1.17
CA PRO A 162 1.26 10.11 -0.21
C PRO A 162 0.63 8.80 -0.70
N GLY A 163 -0.49 8.89 -1.42
CA GLY A 163 -1.21 7.70 -1.91
C GLY A 163 -2.25 7.13 -0.96
N ASP A 164 -2.33 7.62 0.29
CA ASP A 164 -3.44 7.30 1.17
C ASP A 164 -4.78 7.79 0.60
N SER A 165 -5.83 7.04 0.89
CA SER A 165 -7.21 7.30 0.47
C SER A 165 -8.16 7.11 1.63
N PHE A 166 -9.35 7.70 1.53
CA PHE A 166 -10.43 7.45 2.49
C PHE A 166 -11.72 7.11 1.77
N ARG A 167 -12.54 6.33 2.47
CA ARG A 167 -13.92 6.04 2.12
C ARG A 167 -14.83 6.64 3.16
N PHE A 168 -15.85 7.37 2.74
CA PHE A 168 -16.84 8.00 3.60
C PHE A 168 -18.22 7.37 3.38
N PHE A 169 -18.93 7.13 4.48
CA PHE A 169 -20.20 6.42 4.48
C PHE A 169 -21.27 7.19 5.26
N ILE A 170 -22.51 7.09 4.80
CA ILE A 170 -23.72 7.49 5.51
C ILE A 170 -24.61 6.25 5.61
N ASP A 171 -24.99 5.85 6.82
CA ASP A 171 -25.82 4.66 7.08
C ASP A 171 -25.31 3.40 6.37
N ASP A 172 -24.00 3.18 6.44
CA ASP A 172 -23.24 2.10 5.78
C ASP A 172 -23.21 2.16 4.23
N GLU A 173 -23.85 3.14 3.60
CA GLU A 173 -23.74 3.39 2.15
C GLU A 173 -22.47 4.19 1.83
N LEU A 174 -21.68 3.70 0.86
CA LEU A 174 -20.47 4.38 0.40
C LEU A 174 -20.84 5.63 -0.42
N ILE A 175 -20.47 6.80 0.09
CA ILE A 175 -20.75 8.08 -0.57
C ILE A 175 -19.55 8.57 -1.37
N LEU A 176 -18.33 8.42 -0.83
CA LEU A 176 -17.10 8.90 -1.46
C LEU A 176 -15.95 7.91 -1.26
N ASP A 177 -15.09 7.80 -2.28
CA ASP A 177 -13.77 7.16 -2.23
C ASP A 177 -12.78 8.12 -2.91
N ARG A 178 -11.88 8.73 -2.13
CA ARG A 178 -11.00 9.82 -2.60
C ARG A 178 -9.62 9.79 -1.93
N PRO A 179 -8.60 10.42 -2.54
CA PRO A 179 -7.31 10.63 -1.89
C PRO A 179 -7.46 11.39 -0.56
N ALA A 180 -6.74 10.94 0.47
CA ALA A 180 -6.67 11.60 1.77
C ALA A 180 -5.57 12.68 1.72
N VAL A 181 -5.95 13.91 1.40
CA VAL A 181 -5.01 15.04 1.25
C VAL A 181 -5.36 16.16 2.23
N ALA A 182 -4.37 16.65 2.97
CA ALA A 182 -4.53 17.77 3.91
C ALA A 182 -5.10 19.01 3.18
N PRO A 183 -6.09 19.73 3.74
CA PRO A 183 -6.55 19.70 5.14
C PRO A 183 -7.58 18.59 5.48
N TYR A 184 -7.72 17.56 4.64
CA TYR A 184 -8.64 16.43 4.80
C TYR A 184 -10.12 16.82 4.89
N SER A 185 -10.47 17.96 4.31
CA SER A 185 -11.84 18.43 4.19
C SER A 185 -12.44 18.04 2.84
N PHE A 186 -13.70 17.66 2.83
CA PHE A 186 -14.42 17.29 1.61
C PHE A 186 -15.90 17.70 1.69
N LEU A 187 -16.43 18.18 0.57
CA LEU A 187 -17.83 18.54 0.42
C LEU A 187 -18.64 17.30 0.00
N VAL A 188 -19.70 17.02 0.75
CA VAL A 188 -20.80 16.17 0.30
C VAL A 188 -21.91 17.08 -0.20
N ASP A 189 -22.19 16.99 -1.49
CA ASP A 189 -23.17 17.84 -2.17
C ASP A 189 -24.59 17.58 -1.64
N LYS A 190 -25.42 18.63 -1.58
CA LYS A 190 -26.81 18.53 -1.14
C LYS A 190 -27.65 17.50 -1.89
N THR A 191 -27.29 17.16 -3.12
CA THR A 191 -27.97 16.11 -3.91
C THR A 191 -27.87 14.72 -3.30
N VAL A 192 -26.82 14.44 -2.51
CA VAL A 192 -26.70 13.19 -1.74
C VAL A 192 -27.79 13.15 -0.67
N PHE A 193 -27.97 14.24 0.08
CA PHE A 193 -28.95 14.34 1.16
C PHE A 193 -30.39 14.32 0.66
N ALA A 194 -30.66 14.86 -0.54
CA ALA A 194 -31.99 14.86 -1.14
C ALA A 194 -32.57 13.44 -1.37
N GLY A 195 -31.71 12.40 -1.41
CA GLY A 195 -32.12 11.00 -1.51
C GLY A 195 -32.33 10.31 -0.16
N LEU A 196 -31.93 10.93 0.95
CA LEU A 196 -31.98 10.34 2.29
C LEU A 196 -33.33 10.58 2.96
N GLN A 197 -33.72 9.65 3.83
CA GLN A 197 -34.85 9.86 4.72
C GLN A 197 -34.40 10.78 5.88
N GLY A 198 -35.24 11.75 6.26
CA GLY A 198 -34.99 12.56 7.45
C GLY A 198 -34.95 11.71 8.74
N GLY A 199 -34.18 12.18 9.73
CA GLY A 199 -33.91 11.48 10.98
C GLY A 199 -32.42 11.40 11.30
N GLU A 200 -32.06 10.53 12.25
CA GLU A 200 -30.67 10.33 12.65
C GLU A 200 -29.88 9.61 11.55
N LEU A 201 -28.80 10.24 11.10
CA LEU A 201 -27.81 9.67 10.18
C LEU A 201 -26.60 9.16 10.96
N VAL A 202 -26.04 8.05 10.51
CA VAL A 202 -24.77 7.50 11.02
C VAL A 202 -23.66 7.76 10.02
N LEU A 203 -22.72 8.63 10.38
CA LEU A 203 -21.57 8.99 9.56
C LEU A 203 -20.33 8.23 10.01
N THR A 204 -19.60 7.63 9.08
CA THR A 204 -18.32 6.99 9.37
C THR A 204 -17.37 7.06 8.17
N TYR A 205 -16.11 6.70 8.39
CA TYR A 205 -15.11 6.61 7.33
C TYR A 205 -14.06 5.54 7.65
N SER A 206 -13.30 5.14 6.64
CA SER A 206 -12.09 4.31 6.78
C SER A 206 -10.97 4.89 5.94
N ILE A 207 -9.72 4.77 6.38
CA ILE A 207 -8.53 5.20 5.64
C ILE A 207 -7.82 3.95 5.11
N SER A 208 -7.29 4.01 3.89
CA SER A 208 -6.44 2.96 3.31
C SER A 208 -5.13 3.56 2.81
N ASP A 209 -4.02 2.89 3.06
CA ASP A 209 -2.75 3.22 2.41
C ASP A 209 -2.68 2.67 0.98
N ARG A 210 -1.59 3.00 0.28
CA ARG A 210 -1.33 2.49 -1.08
C ARG A 210 -1.01 0.98 -1.13
N ALA A 211 -0.52 0.40 -0.04
CA ALA A 211 -0.27 -1.03 0.06
C ALA A 211 -1.58 -1.83 0.19
N GLY A 212 -2.69 -1.16 0.54
CA GLY A 212 -4.01 -1.74 0.73
C GLY A 212 -4.32 -2.12 2.18
N ASN A 213 -3.55 -1.62 3.16
CA ASN A 213 -3.89 -1.71 4.57
C ASN A 213 -4.99 -0.70 4.87
N ARG A 214 -6.13 -1.20 5.36
CA ARG A 214 -7.31 -0.37 5.67
C ARG A 214 -7.57 -0.38 7.17
N THR A 215 -7.84 0.79 7.73
CA THR A 215 -8.33 0.92 9.10
C THR A 215 -9.68 0.19 9.26
N ILE A 216 -10.06 -0.08 10.51
CA ILE A 216 -11.49 -0.25 10.80
C ILE A 216 -12.24 1.07 10.56
N ASN A 217 -13.57 1.00 10.54
CA ASN A 217 -14.39 2.21 10.46
C ASN A 217 -14.16 3.08 11.71
N ALA A 218 -14.13 4.39 11.49
CA ALA A 218 -14.04 5.42 12.50
C ALA A 218 -15.16 5.29 13.54
N VAL A 219 -14.93 5.85 14.72
CA VAL A 219 -16.00 6.01 15.72
C VAL A 219 -17.19 6.72 15.05
N PRO A 220 -18.39 6.11 15.04
CA PRO A 220 -19.52 6.68 14.31
C PRO A 220 -19.93 8.05 14.87
N LYS A 221 -20.17 8.99 13.97
CA LYS A 221 -20.75 10.30 14.29
C LYS A 221 -22.25 10.25 13.96
N ARG A 222 -23.10 10.46 14.96
CA ARG A 222 -24.55 10.60 14.78
C ARG A 222 -24.90 12.07 14.62
N VAL A 223 -25.80 12.38 13.69
CA VAL A 223 -26.33 13.73 13.44
C VAL A 223 -27.76 13.63 12.94
N ASP A 224 -28.64 14.53 13.36
CA ASP A 224 -29.99 14.56 12.83
C ASP A 224 -30.02 15.30 11.48
N TYR A 225 -30.75 14.75 10.52
CA TYR A 225 -31.08 15.36 9.24
C TYR A 225 -32.56 15.74 9.20
N HIS A 226 -32.83 17.04 9.16
CA HIS A 226 -34.19 17.58 9.13
C HIS A 226 -34.60 17.90 7.69
N THR A 227 -35.49 17.06 7.14
CA THR A 227 -36.22 17.36 5.90
C THR A 227 -37.30 18.40 6.21
N SER A 228 -37.44 19.41 5.35
CA SER A 228 -38.48 20.44 5.49
C SER A 228 -39.91 19.92 5.33
#